data_AF-A0A1W1CCH7-F1
#
_entry.id   AF-A0A1W1CCH7-F1
#
_cell.length_a   1.000
_cell.length_b   1.000
_cell.length_c   1.000
_cell.angle_alpha   90.00
_cell.angle_beta   90.00
_cell.angle_gamma   90.00
#
_symmetry.space_group_name_H-M   'P 1'
#
loop_
_entity.id
_entity.type
_entity.pdbx_description
1 polymer ?
#
loop_
_entity_poly.entity_id
_entity_poly.type
_entity_poly.pdbx_seq_one_letter_code
_entity_poly.pdbx_strand_id
1 'polypeptide(L)'
;MRFHKNILQLKQVKKYFQQMEVIQLNSNADTGLIKPNNKRTTAKKWYSDLALTYTPAIVFFDEYGQEIIRKDAFFQTFHFQSILSYILDKAYLKQPSFQRYIEEKSDKIRNKGKDVNIWE
;
A
#
# COMPACT_ATOMS: atom_id res chain seq x y z
N MET A 1 -6.32 16.76 -3.52
CA MET A 1 -5.68 15.50 -3.06
C MET A 1 -4.85 14.90 -4.21
N ARG A 2 -3.51 14.98 -4.14
CA ARG A 2 -2.60 14.54 -5.23
C ARG A 2 -2.66 13.03 -5.50
N PHE A 3 -2.98 12.21 -4.49
CA PHE A 3 -3.00 10.75 -4.61
C PHE A 3 -4.00 10.23 -5.67
N HIS A 4 -5.29 10.58 -5.55
CA HIS A 4 -6.34 10.12 -6.49
C HIS A 4 -6.18 10.68 -7.91
N LYS A 5 -5.73 11.93 -8.02
CA LYS A 5 -5.60 12.63 -9.32
C LYS A 5 -4.31 12.25 -10.06
N ASN A 6 -3.26 11.84 -9.36
CA ASN A 6 -1.96 11.56 -9.96
C ASN A 6 -1.62 10.07 -9.85
N ILE A 7 -1.34 9.58 -8.63
CA ILE A 7 -0.78 8.24 -8.41
C ILE A 7 -1.75 7.14 -8.87
N LEU A 8 -3.03 7.24 -8.51
CA LEU A 8 -4.03 6.25 -8.93
C LEU A 8 -4.33 6.28 -10.44
N GLN A 9 -3.96 7.36 -11.13
CA GLN A 9 -4.16 7.48 -12.57
C GLN A 9 -3.07 6.82 -13.40
N LEU A 10 -1.91 6.52 -12.78
CA LEU A 10 -0.79 5.88 -13.45
C LEU A 10 -1.20 4.49 -13.98
N LYS A 11 -0.93 4.23 -15.26
CA LYS A 11 -1.25 2.95 -15.92
C LYS A 11 -0.70 1.75 -15.13
N GLN A 12 0.50 1.88 -14.59
CA GLN A 12 1.14 0.81 -13.82
C GLN A 12 0.41 0.52 -12.51
N VAL A 13 -0.01 1.56 -11.78
CA VAL A 13 -0.78 1.41 -10.53
C VAL A 13 -2.13 0.76 -10.82
N LYS A 14 -2.83 1.18 -11.89
CA LYS A 14 -4.08 0.54 -12.32
C LYS A 14 -3.90 -0.95 -12.63
N LYS A 15 -2.83 -1.32 -13.34
CA LYS A 15 -2.49 -2.73 -13.63
C LYS A 15 -2.23 -3.55 -12.38
N TYR A 16 -1.59 -2.97 -11.36
CA TYR A 16 -1.39 -3.65 -10.08
C TYR A 16 -2.71 -3.83 -9.33
N PHE A 17 -3.55 -2.79 -9.27
CA PHE A 17 -4.86 -2.88 -8.61
C PHE A 17 -5.82 -3.86 -9.29
N GLN A 18 -5.73 -4.08 -10.60
CA GLN A 18 -6.51 -5.11 -11.28
C GLN A 18 -6.19 -6.55 -10.81
N GLN A 19 -5.07 -6.74 -10.12
CA GLN A 19 -4.64 -8.03 -9.56
C GLN A 19 -4.92 -8.12 -8.05
N MET A 20 -5.62 -7.15 -7.48
CA MET A 20 -5.89 -7.06 -6.05
C MET A 20 -7.38 -6.80 -5.82
N GLU A 21 -7.89 -7.27 -4.68
CA GLU A 21 -9.17 -6.78 -4.19
C GLU A 21 -8.97 -5.43 -3.51
N VAL A 22 -9.63 -4.39 -4.02
CA VAL A 22 -9.47 -3.01 -3.54
C VAL A 22 -10.79 -2.49 -3.02
N ILE A 23 -10.83 -2.16 -1.73
CA ILE A 23 -12.00 -1.60 -1.06
C ILE A 23 -11.67 -0.19 -0.59
N GLN A 24 -12.51 0.79 -0.96
CA GLN A 24 -12.40 2.16 -0.47
C GLN A 24 -13.41 2.40 0.65
N LEU A 25 -12.93 2.90 1.79
CA LEU A 25 -13.75 3.22 2.96
C LEU A 25 -13.67 4.70 3.29
N ASN A 26 -14.76 5.26 3.79
CA ASN A 26 -14.76 6.57 4.43
C ASN A 26 -14.30 6.40 5.89
N SER A 27 -13.12 6.92 6.23
CA SER A 27 -12.51 6.80 7.57
C SER A 27 -13.31 7.48 8.68
N ASN A 28 -14.29 8.32 8.35
CA ASN A 28 -15.14 9.00 9.33
C ASN A 28 -16.56 8.41 9.43
N ALA A 29 -16.87 7.38 8.65
CA ALA A 29 -18.20 6.79 8.60
C ALA A 29 -18.40 5.69 9.64
N ASP A 30 -19.60 5.63 10.20
CA ASP A 30 -20.06 4.55 11.08
C ASP A 30 -20.65 3.36 10.30
N THR A 31 -20.38 3.29 8.99
CA THR A 31 -20.74 2.15 8.15
C THR A 31 -20.14 0.87 8.72
N GLY A 32 -21.02 -0.10 9.02
CA GLY A 32 -20.63 -1.40 9.56
C GLY A 32 -19.85 -2.23 8.52
N LEU A 33 -18.78 -2.87 8.96
CA LEU A 33 -17.95 -3.77 8.16
C LEU A 33 -17.44 -4.95 8.97
N ILE A 34 -16.97 -5.99 8.28
CA ILE A 34 -16.29 -7.14 8.86
C ILE A 34 -14.79 -6.99 8.54
N LYS A 35 -13.96 -7.00 9.57
CA LYS A 35 -12.49 -6.94 9.42
C LYS A 35 -11.95 -8.28 8.90
N PRO A 36 -10.71 -8.33 8.39
CA PRO A 36 -10.07 -9.59 7.97
C PRO A 36 -10.03 -10.67 9.06
N ASN A 37 -10.02 -10.29 10.33
CA ASN A 37 -10.10 -11.22 11.46
C ASN A 37 -11.54 -11.62 11.87
N ASN A 38 -12.51 -11.48 10.96
CA ASN A 38 -13.94 -11.78 11.14
C ASN A 38 -14.66 -11.00 12.26
N LYS A 39 -14.05 -9.93 12.81
CA LYS A 39 -14.70 -9.09 13.82
C LYS A 39 -15.49 -7.96 13.16
N ARG A 40 -16.73 -7.75 13.63
CA ARG A 40 -17.56 -6.60 13.24
C ARG A 40 -17.00 -5.30 13.83
N THR A 41 -17.06 -4.23 13.06
CA THR A 41 -16.64 -2.88 13.45
C THR A 41 -17.30 -1.84 12.53
N THR A 42 -16.95 -0.56 12.69
CA THR A 42 -17.19 0.48 11.69
C THR A 42 -15.89 0.93 11.03
N ALA A 43 -15.98 1.58 9.87
CA ALA A 43 -14.81 2.16 9.20
C ALA A 43 -14.06 3.15 10.11
N LYS A 44 -14.80 4.03 10.80
CA LYS A 44 -14.26 4.96 11.79
C LYS A 44 -13.52 4.29 12.94
N LYS A 45 -14.15 3.30 13.58
CA LYS A 45 -13.51 2.56 14.68
C LYS A 45 -12.27 1.81 14.20
N TRP A 46 -12.33 1.17 13.02
CA TRP A 46 -11.19 0.43 12.50
C TRP A 46 -9.99 1.34 12.16
N TYR A 47 -10.26 2.52 11.60
CA TYR A 47 -9.21 3.52 11.33
C TYR A 47 -8.47 3.92 12.61
N SER A 48 -9.21 4.15 13.70
CA SER A 48 -8.62 4.43 15.03
C SER A 48 -7.89 3.22 15.62
N ASP A 49 -8.47 2.01 15.54
CA ASP A 49 -7.84 0.77 16.04
C ASP A 49 -6.47 0.50 15.37
N LEU A 50 -6.31 0.89 14.11
CA LEU A 50 -5.07 0.78 13.34
C LEU A 50 -4.05 1.89 13.64
N ALA A 51 -4.41 2.85 14.50
CA ALA A 51 -3.64 4.05 14.83
C ALA A 51 -3.27 4.89 13.59
N LEU A 52 -4.16 4.95 12.60
CA LEU A 52 -3.94 5.76 11.39
C LEU A 52 -4.21 7.24 11.68
N THR A 53 -3.33 8.10 11.19
CA THR A 53 -3.35 9.53 11.51
C THR A 53 -3.69 10.40 10.31
N TYR A 54 -3.28 10.03 9.09
CA TYR A 54 -3.56 10.84 7.88
C TYR A 54 -4.33 10.10 6.79
N THR A 55 -5.07 10.87 6.00
CA THR A 55 -5.74 10.40 4.78
C THR A 55 -5.05 10.93 3.52
N PRO A 56 -4.86 10.09 2.47
CA PRO A 56 -5.30 8.70 2.40
C PRO A 56 -4.42 7.79 3.26
N ALA A 57 -5.04 6.73 3.80
CA ALA A 57 -4.35 5.61 4.43
C ALA A 57 -4.67 4.34 3.68
N ILE A 58 -3.68 3.46 3.53
CA ILE A 58 -3.81 2.20 2.81
C ILE A 58 -3.19 1.11 3.67
N VAL A 59 -3.94 0.02 3.82
CA VAL A 59 -3.52 -1.18 4.55
C VAL A 59 -3.59 -2.33 3.57
N PHE A 60 -2.50 -3.09 3.50
CA PHE A 60 -2.38 -4.23 2.60
C PHE A 60 -2.41 -5.52 3.40
N PHE A 61 -3.20 -6.48 2.93
CA PHE A 61 -3.36 -7.80 3.52
C PHE A 61 -2.93 -8.87 2.52
N ASP A 62 -2.50 -10.03 3.02
CA ASP A 62 -2.38 -11.24 2.22
C ASP A 62 -3.75 -11.91 2.01
N GLU A 63 -3.78 -12.99 1.24
CA GLU A 63 -5.01 -13.75 0.97
C GLU A 63 -5.66 -14.39 2.23
N TYR A 64 -4.96 -14.43 3.36
CA TYR A 64 -5.45 -14.95 4.64
C TYR A 64 -5.89 -13.84 5.60
N GLY A 65 -5.84 -12.57 5.16
CA GLY A 65 -6.22 -11.42 5.98
C GLY A 65 -5.15 -10.98 6.98
N GLN A 66 -3.90 -11.43 6.82
CA GLN A 66 -2.77 -10.96 7.63
C GLN A 66 -2.23 -9.66 7.04
N GLU A 67 -2.04 -8.66 7.90
CA GLU A 67 -1.49 -7.37 7.47
C GLU A 67 -0.03 -7.54 7.03
N ILE A 68 0.27 -7.13 5.79
CA ILE A 68 1.64 -7.14 5.24
C ILE A 68 2.33 -5.82 5.58
N ILE A 69 1.67 -4.71 5.23
CA ILE A 69 2.20 -3.35 5.39
C ILE A 69 1.05 -2.34 5.34
N ARG A 70 1.20 -1.23 6.06
CA ARG A 70 0.30 -0.08 5.96
C ARG A 70 1.06 1.22 5.79
N LYS A 71 0.41 2.21 5.19
CA LYS A 71 0.93 3.57 5.01
C LYS A 71 -0.20 4.59 5.08
N ASP A 72 -0.04 5.57 5.95
CA ASP A 72 -0.95 6.69 6.20
C ASP A 72 -0.20 8.02 6.13
N ALA A 73 0.69 8.16 5.15
CA ALA A 73 1.54 9.34 4.99
C ALA A 73 1.59 9.78 3.52
N PHE A 74 2.40 10.79 3.21
CA PHE A 74 2.60 11.22 1.84
C PHE A 74 3.10 10.07 0.95
N PHE A 75 2.41 9.86 -0.17
CA PHE A 75 2.75 8.85 -1.16
C PHE A 75 3.63 9.48 -2.24
N GLN A 76 4.87 9.01 -2.34
CA GLN A 76 5.72 9.18 -3.51
C GLN A 76 5.45 8.06 -4.51
N THR A 77 5.59 8.35 -5.79
CA THR A 77 5.19 7.44 -6.87
C THR A 77 6.03 6.17 -6.84
N PHE A 78 7.35 6.30 -6.74
CA PHE A 78 8.27 5.17 -6.74
C PHE A 78 8.04 4.24 -5.54
N HIS A 79 7.90 4.83 -4.36
CA HIS A 79 7.63 4.10 -3.12
C HIS A 79 6.31 3.33 -3.19
N PHE A 80 5.24 3.98 -3.66
CA PHE A 80 3.94 3.33 -3.74
C PHE A 80 3.93 2.17 -4.74
N GLN A 81 4.49 2.37 -5.93
CA GLN A 81 4.64 1.29 -6.91
C GLN A 81 5.51 0.15 -6.38
N SER A 82 6.51 0.45 -5.54
CA SER A 82 7.36 -0.56 -4.93
C SER A 82 6.65 -1.35 -3.83
N ILE A 83 5.75 -0.73 -3.06
CA ILE A 83 4.85 -1.48 -2.14
C ILE A 83 3.98 -2.44 -2.94
N LEU A 84 3.38 -1.98 -4.05
CA LEU A 84 2.51 -2.83 -4.87
C LEU A 84 3.26 -4.03 -5.47
N SER A 85 4.46 -3.81 -6.03
CA SER A 85 5.27 -4.94 -6.52
C SER A 85 5.72 -5.86 -5.39
N TYR A 86 6.11 -5.31 -4.24
CA TYR A 86 6.52 -6.08 -3.06
C TYR A 86 5.45 -7.08 -2.60
N ILE A 87 4.18 -6.68 -2.67
CA ILE A 87 3.03 -7.51 -2.32
C ILE A 87 2.73 -8.51 -3.44
N LEU A 88 2.59 -8.05 -4.68
CA LEU A 88 2.23 -8.90 -5.83
C LEU A 88 3.28 -9.98 -6.12
N ASP A 89 4.56 -9.65 -5.95
CA ASP A 89 5.66 -10.61 -6.13
C ASP A 89 5.84 -11.53 -4.90
N LYS A 90 5.01 -11.37 -3.86
CA LYS A 90 5.15 -12.01 -2.54
C LYS A 90 6.55 -11.87 -1.95
N ALA A 91 7.23 -10.76 -2.25
CA ALA A 91 8.61 -10.52 -1.83
C ALA A 91 8.74 -10.42 -0.30
N TYR A 92 7.65 -10.04 0.38
CA TYR A 92 7.57 -9.99 1.84
C TYR A 92 7.83 -11.33 2.54
N LEU A 93 7.62 -12.45 1.86
CA LEU A 93 7.92 -13.78 2.41
C LEU A 93 9.43 -14.05 2.52
N LYS A 94 10.24 -13.42 1.68
CA LYS A 94 11.70 -13.62 1.63
C LYS A 94 12.46 -12.48 2.29
N GLN A 95 11.99 -11.25 2.11
CA GLN A 95 12.58 -10.05 2.69
C GLN A 95 11.47 -9.27 3.41
N PRO A 96 11.20 -9.55 4.70
CA PRO A 96 10.12 -8.88 5.45
C PRO A 96 10.35 -7.38 5.66
N SER A 97 11.61 -6.91 5.56
CA SER A 97 11.91 -5.48 5.66
C SER A 97 11.67 -4.80 4.32
N PHE A 98 10.58 -4.03 4.23
CA PHE A 98 10.29 -3.23 3.05
C PHE A 98 11.38 -2.21 2.74
N GLN A 99 12.04 -1.66 3.76
CA GLN A 99 13.18 -0.75 3.56
C GLN A 99 14.33 -1.44 2.83
N ARG A 100 14.71 -2.66 3.25
CA ARG A 100 15.77 -3.41 2.56
C ARG A 100 15.35 -3.79 1.15
N TYR A 101 14.09 -4.19 0.96
CA TYR A 101 13.56 -4.48 -0.37
C TYR A 101 13.66 -3.27 -1.33
N ILE A 102 13.31 -2.07 -0.87
CA ILE A 102 13.35 -0.88 -1.73
C ILE A 102 14.79 -0.42 -2.01
N GLU A 103 15.71 -0.60 -1.06
CA GLU A 103 17.16 -0.37 -1.25
C GLU A 103 17.70 -1.32 -2.32
N GLU A 104 17.50 -2.63 -2.16
CA GLU A 104 17.94 -3.65 -3.14
C GLU A 104 17.33 -3.42 -4.53
N LYS A 105 16.05 -3.02 -4.59
CA LYS A 105 15.37 -2.70 -5.85
C LYS A 105 15.98 -1.48 -6.52
N SER A 106 16.29 -0.43 -5.75
CA SER A 106 16.90 0.79 -6.25
C SER A 106 18.30 0.52 -6.82
N ASP A 107 19.11 -0.26 -6.12
CA ASP A 107 20.46 -0.63 -6.57
C ASP A 107 20.44 -1.47 -7.84
N LYS A 108 19.50 -2.41 -7.97
CA LYS A 108 19.30 -3.19 -9.21
C LYS A 108 18.95 -2.32 -10.41
N ILE A 109 18.24 -1.21 -10.22
CA ILE A 109 17.89 -0.31 -11.33
C ILE A 109 19.09 0.58 -11.69
N ARG A 110 19.80 1.11 -10.69
CA ARG A 110 21.05 1.88 -10.88
C ARG A 110 22.10 1.07 -11.63
N ASN A 111 22.30 -0.19 -11.23
CA ASN A 111 23.25 -1.11 -11.88
C ASN A 111 22.88 -1.45 -13.32
N LYS A 112 21.63 -1.22 -13.74
CA LYS A 112 21.17 -1.36 -15.13
C LYS A 112 21.33 -0.06 -15.95
N GLY A 113 22.04 0.92 -15.41
CA GLY A 113 22.31 2.21 -16.08
C GLY A 113 21.11 3.14 -16.14
N LYS A 114 20.08 2.92 -15.31
CA LYS A 114 18.91 3.82 -15.21
C LYS A 114 18.97 4.60 -13.90
N ASP A 115 18.79 5.92 -13.98
CA ASP A 115 18.67 6.74 -12.78
C ASP A 115 17.31 6.48 -12.10
N VAL A 116 17.33 6.26 -10.79
CA VAL A 116 16.11 6.12 -9.98
C VAL A 116 16.01 7.35 -9.12
N ASN A 117 15.07 8.23 -9.45
CA ASN A 117 14.66 9.25 -8.53
C ASN A 117 13.77 8.61 -7.45
N ILE A 118 14.40 8.22 -6.34
CA ILE A 118 13.70 7.62 -5.18
C ILE A 118 12.77 8.66 -4.53
N TRP A 119 12.97 9.95 -4.80
CA TRP A 119 12.27 11.08 -4.20
C TRP A 119 11.04 11.57 -5.00
N GLU A 120 10.72 10.95 -6.15
CA GLU A 120 9.54 11.23 -7.00
C GLU A 120 8.34 10.27 -6.79
#